data_AF-A0A7H8QHD5-F1
#
_entry.id   AF-A0A7H8QHD5-F1
#
_cell.length_a   1.000
_cell.length_b   1.000
_cell.length_c   1.000
_cell.angle_alpha   90.00
_cell.angle_beta   90.00
_cell.angle_gamma   90.00
#
_symmetry.space_group_name_H-M   'P 1'
#
loop_
_entity.id
_entity.type
_entity.pdbx_description
1 polymer ?
#
loop_
_entity_poly.entity_id
_entity_poly.type
_entity_poly.pdbx_seq_one_letter_code
_entity_poly.pdbx_strand_id
1 'polypeptide(L)'
;MDNSHVALVSMLMRAEGFSPYRCDRNIALGINLVSLTKVLRAAQNEDILTLKAEDSPDVVNLMFESAETDRLSEYDIKLMDIDQEHLAIPETEYAATVSMPAAEFQRICRDLNALSESVVIEATKEGIKFSCQGDIGNGSVTVRQNTNVDKPEQNVSIQLSEPVALTFSLKYLVNFCKATALSSQVNLCLSQEVPLRVEYSLGSGHLRFFLAPKIGEED
;
A
#
# COMPACT_ATOMS: atom_id res chain seq x y z
N MET A 1 7.60 5.49 -9.22
CA MET A 1 7.61 4.11 -9.75
C MET A 1 8.87 3.42 -9.26
N ASP A 2 8.92 2.09 -9.16
CA ASP A 2 10.17 1.39 -8.84
C ASP A 2 11.13 1.36 -10.05
N ASN A 3 12.41 1.02 -9.82
CA ASN A 3 13.43 1.01 -10.87
C ASN A 3 13.14 0.05 -12.03
N SER A 4 12.29 -0.95 -11.84
CA SER A 4 11.89 -1.88 -12.90
C SER A 4 10.67 -1.40 -13.69
N HIS A 5 10.03 -0.31 -13.28
CA HIS A 5 8.81 0.22 -13.87
C HIS A 5 7.59 -0.73 -13.79
N VAL A 6 7.59 -1.68 -12.85
CA VAL A 6 6.54 -2.71 -12.69
C VAL A 6 5.59 -2.37 -11.54
N ALA A 7 6.06 -1.60 -10.55
CA ALA A 7 5.29 -1.21 -9.37
C ALA A 7 5.21 0.30 -9.19
N LEU A 8 4.01 0.77 -8.85
CA LEU A 8 3.74 2.17 -8.52
C LEU A 8 3.12 2.26 -7.12
N VAL A 9 3.52 3.30 -6.37
CA VAL A 9 2.93 3.64 -5.07
C VAL A 9 2.26 4.99 -5.21
N SER A 10 1.02 5.10 -4.74
CA SER A 10 0.26 6.34 -4.66
C SER A 10 -0.29 6.49 -3.24
N MET A 11 -0.02 7.61 -2.61
CA MET A 11 -0.45 7.90 -1.25
C MET A 11 -1.22 9.22 -1.24
N LEU A 12 -2.35 9.24 -0.55
CA LEU A 12 -3.15 10.42 -0.32
C LEU A 12 -3.47 10.53 1.17
N MET A 13 -3.17 11.69 1.76
CA MET A 13 -3.69 12.09 3.06
C MET A 13 -4.47 13.39 2.88
N ARG A 14 -5.76 13.37 3.19
CA ARG A 14 -6.65 14.53 3.09
C ARG A 14 -6.38 15.49 4.24
N ALA A 15 -6.61 16.78 4.01
CA ALA A 15 -6.44 17.84 5.00
C ALA A 15 -7.19 17.57 6.32
N GLU A 16 -8.37 16.94 6.25
CA GLU A 16 -9.18 16.54 7.40
C GLU A 16 -8.50 15.54 8.34
N GLY A 17 -7.44 14.85 7.89
CA GLY A 17 -6.63 13.96 8.71
C GLY A 17 -5.58 14.65 9.58
N PHE A 18 -5.46 15.99 9.50
CA PHE A 18 -4.42 16.76 10.18
C PHE A 18 -5.02 17.84 11.08
N SER A 19 -4.32 18.19 12.15
CA SER A 19 -4.71 19.24 13.09
C SER A 19 -3.50 20.03 13.58
N PRO A 20 -3.26 21.26 13.10
CA PRO A 20 -3.90 21.94 11.97
C PRO A 20 -3.31 21.53 10.60
N TYR A 21 -4.02 21.86 9.51
CA TYR A 21 -3.51 21.81 8.14
C TYR A 21 -3.53 23.20 7.50
N ARG A 22 -2.40 23.63 6.92
CA ARG A 22 -2.31 24.86 6.12
C ARG A 22 -1.31 24.66 4.99
N CYS A 23 -1.76 24.92 3.76
CA CYS A 23 -0.95 24.86 2.55
C CYS A 23 -1.43 25.99 1.63
N ASP A 24 -0.74 27.14 1.69
CA ASP A 24 -1.18 28.36 1.00
C ASP A 24 -0.96 28.28 -0.53
N ARG A 25 -0.02 27.44 -0.96
CA ARG A 25 0.35 27.18 -2.36
C ARG A 25 0.73 25.72 -2.55
N ASN A 26 0.52 25.21 -3.76
CA ASN A 26 1.01 23.89 -4.13
C ASN A 26 2.55 23.92 -4.12
N ILE A 27 3.15 23.18 -3.21
CA ILE A 27 4.61 23.05 -3.05
C ILE A 27 4.98 21.57 -3.17
N ALA A 28 6.03 21.27 -3.92
CA ALA A 28 6.58 19.93 -4.01
C ALA A 28 7.82 19.82 -3.11
N LEU A 29 7.84 18.78 -2.28
CA LEU A 29 8.95 18.50 -1.37
C LEU A 29 9.62 17.19 -1.81
N GLY A 30 10.77 17.30 -2.48
CA GLY A 30 11.55 16.13 -2.88
C GLY A 30 12.31 15.56 -1.69
N ILE A 31 11.78 14.52 -1.06
CA ILE A 31 12.33 13.97 0.18
C ILE A 31 12.97 12.60 -0.07
N ASN A 32 14.21 12.44 0.39
CA ASN A 32 14.84 11.12 0.47
C ASN A 32 14.19 10.27 1.58
N LEU A 33 13.49 9.20 1.21
CA LEU A 33 12.77 8.35 2.17
C LEU A 33 13.68 7.64 3.18
N VAL A 34 14.95 7.37 2.85
CA VAL A 34 15.92 6.79 3.79
C VAL A 34 16.26 7.80 4.88
N SER A 35 16.49 9.06 4.51
CA SER A 35 16.72 10.16 5.47
C SER A 35 15.48 10.40 6.33
N LEU A 36 14.30 10.46 5.72
CA LEU A 36 13.03 10.60 6.44
C LEU A 36 12.82 9.48 7.47
N THR A 37 13.06 8.23 7.07
CA THR A 37 12.92 7.07 7.98
C THR A 37 13.87 7.16 9.17
N LYS A 38 15.09 7.69 9.00
CA LYS A 38 16.04 7.87 10.11
C LYS A 38 15.54 8.92 11.10
N VAL A 39 15.00 10.03 10.60
CA VAL A 39 14.46 11.12 11.42
C VAL A 39 13.20 10.68 12.15
N LEU A 40 12.27 9.99 11.47
CA LEU A 40 11.04 9.48 12.08
C LEU A 40 11.28 8.49 13.23
N ARG A 41 12.43 7.81 13.27
CA ARG A 41 12.80 6.93 14.41
C ARG A 41 13.09 7.69 15.71
N ALA A 42 13.26 9.00 15.67
CA ALA A 42 13.44 9.81 16.88
C ALA A 42 12.11 10.10 17.60
N ALA A 43 10.98 9.95 16.91
CA ALA A 43 9.64 10.17 17.43
C ALA A 43 9.17 9.00 18.31
N GLN A 44 8.41 9.31 19.34
CA GLN A 44 7.57 8.34 20.04
C GLN A 44 6.21 8.21 19.35
N ASN A 45 5.50 7.11 19.62
CA ASN A 45 4.23 6.82 18.95
C ASN A 45 3.14 7.87 19.21
N GLU A 46 3.18 8.52 20.38
CA GLU A 46 2.19 9.53 20.80
C GLU A 46 2.67 10.97 20.58
N ASP A 47 3.86 11.16 19.98
CA ASP A 47 4.36 12.51 19.69
C ASP A 47 3.54 13.14 18.56
N ILE A 48 3.26 14.43 18.70
CA ILE A 48 2.64 15.24 17.65
C ILE A 48 3.72 15.60 16.64
N LEU A 49 3.60 15.08 15.41
CA LEU A 49 4.47 15.43 14.29
C LEU A 49 3.90 16.64 13.52
N THR A 50 4.69 17.70 13.41
CA THR A 50 4.42 18.84 12.54
C THR A 50 5.47 18.93 11.43
N LEU A 51 5.01 19.07 10.19
CA LEU A 51 5.83 19.33 9.00
C LEU A 51 5.75 20.82 8.64
N LYS A 52 6.90 21.48 8.47
CA LYS A 52 6.98 22.89 8.06
C LYS A 52 7.96 23.06 6.90
N ALA A 53 7.58 23.88 5.93
CA ALA A 53 8.42 24.27 4.81
C ALA A 53 8.04 25.69 4.38
N GLU A 54 9.01 26.45 3.89
CA GLU A 54 8.79 27.76 3.27
C GLU A 54 8.28 27.62 1.82
N ASP A 55 7.92 28.74 1.18
CA ASP A 55 7.40 28.76 -0.20
C ASP A 55 8.41 28.26 -1.25
N SER A 56 9.71 28.40 -0.99
CA SER A 56 10.80 27.91 -1.84
C SER A 56 11.82 27.20 -0.97
N PRO A 57 11.50 25.98 -0.50
CA PRO A 57 12.25 25.34 0.57
C PRO A 57 13.48 24.59 0.06
N ASP A 58 14.63 24.81 0.70
CA ASP A 58 15.80 23.93 0.58
C ASP A 58 15.77 22.78 1.61
N VAL A 59 14.93 22.94 2.64
CA VAL A 59 14.76 22.00 3.75
C VAL A 59 13.29 21.87 4.12
N VAL A 60 12.92 20.70 4.64
CA VAL A 60 11.67 20.50 5.40
C VAL A 60 12.01 20.28 6.87
N ASN A 61 11.33 21.02 7.74
CA ASN A 61 11.46 20.89 9.18
C ASN A 61 10.42 19.87 9.70
N LEU A 62 10.89 18.91 10.49
CA LEU A 62 10.07 17.94 11.22
C LEU A 62 10.19 18.24 12.71
N MET A 63 9.06 18.57 13.32
CA MET A 63 8.94 18.88 14.73
C MET A 63 8.13 17.79 15.42
N PHE A 64 8.68 17.22 16.49
CA PHE A 64 8.03 16.22 17.34
C PHE A 64 7.82 16.82 18.72
N GLU A 65 6.56 16.83 19.18
CA GLU A 65 6.16 17.37 20.47
C GLU A 65 5.50 16.28 21.33
N SER A 66 6.05 16.04 22.51
CA SER A 66 5.50 15.11 23.48
C SER A 66 4.62 15.86 24.48
N ALA A 67 3.31 15.64 24.43
CA ALA A 67 2.35 16.26 25.35
C ALA A 67 2.56 15.84 26.83
N GLU A 68 3.16 14.67 27.06
CA GLU A 68 3.40 14.15 28.41
C GLU A 68 4.65 14.73 29.08
N THR A 69 5.70 14.96 28.30
CA THR A 69 7.04 15.31 28.83
C THR A 69 7.46 16.74 28.53
N ASP A 70 6.63 17.50 27.80
CA ASP A 70 6.95 18.85 27.29
C ASP A 70 8.26 18.86 26.48
N ARG A 71 8.60 17.70 25.88
CA ARG A 71 9.80 17.54 25.06
C ARG A 71 9.47 17.98 23.64
N LEU A 72 10.29 18.90 23.14
CA LEU A 72 10.30 19.33 21.74
C LEU A 72 11.57 18.82 21.05
N SER A 73 11.45 18.27 19.85
CA SER A 73 12.59 17.86 19.02
C SER A 73 12.38 18.31 17.58
N GLU A 74 13.36 19.02 17.02
CA GLU A 74 13.31 19.56 15.66
C GLU A 74 14.44 18.99 14.80
N TYR A 75 14.10 18.63 13.57
CA TYR A 75 15.03 18.06 12.60
C TYR A 75 14.78 18.63 11.21
N ASP A 76 15.84 19.14 10.59
CA ASP A 76 15.78 19.60 9.20
C ASP A 76 16.27 18.51 8.25
N ILE A 77 15.47 18.22 7.23
CA ILE A 77 15.84 17.32 6.13
C ILE A 77 16.05 18.15 4.88
N LYS A 78 17.25 18.05 4.29
CA LYS A 78 17.54 18.64 2.98
C LYS A 78 16.64 18.04 1.91
N LEU A 79 16.02 18.91 1.14
CA LEU A 79 15.24 18.54 -0.02
C LEU A 79 16.15 18.28 -1.20
N MET A 80 15.61 17.54 -2.17
CA MET A 80 16.27 17.19 -3.42
C MET A 80 15.38 17.63 -4.56
N ASP A 81 16.00 18.06 -5.65
CA ASP A 81 15.29 18.24 -6.92
C ASP A 81 14.95 16.85 -7.48
N ILE A 82 13.67 16.56 -7.55
CA ILE A 82 13.13 15.32 -8.11
C ILE A 82 12.22 15.71 -9.26
N ASP A 83 12.53 15.18 -10.44
CA ASP A 83 11.68 15.37 -11.62
C ASP A 83 10.29 14.84 -11.33
N GLN A 84 9.30 15.71 -11.48
CA GLN A 84 7.90 15.39 -11.24
C GLN A 84 7.32 14.66 -12.45
N GLU A 85 7.58 13.36 -12.55
CA GLU A 85 6.84 12.50 -13.47
C GLU A 85 5.46 12.18 -12.86
N HIS A 86 4.51 13.09 -13.09
CA HIS A 86 3.12 12.88 -12.71
C HIS A 86 2.46 11.86 -13.63
N LEU A 87 2.34 10.62 -13.15
CA LEU A 87 1.51 9.61 -13.78
C LEU A 87 0.05 9.81 -13.33
N ALA A 88 -0.78 10.26 -14.26
CA ALA A 88 -2.23 10.27 -14.04
C ALA A 88 -2.71 8.82 -13.95
N ILE A 89 -3.33 8.47 -12.81
CA ILE A 89 -3.97 7.17 -12.61
C ILE A 89 -5.43 7.32 -13.02
N PRO A 90 -5.86 6.72 -14.14
CA PRO A 90 -7.25 6.83 -14.59
C PRO A 90 -8.18 6.12 -13.60
N GLU A 91 -9.45 6.54 -13.59
CA GLU A 91 -10.49 5.74 -12.97
C GLU A 91 -10.71 4.49 -13.82
N THR A 92 -10.52 3.33 -13.19
CA THR A 92 -10.58 2.03 -13.85
C THR A 92 -11.67 1.19 -13.21
N GLU A 93 -12.50 0.58 -14.04
CA GLU A 93 -13.42 -0.46 -13.61
C GLU A 93 -12.68 -1.80 -13.47
N TYR A 94 -12.85 -2.45 -12.33
CA TYR A 94 -12.21 -3.73 -12.03
C TYR A 94 -13.22 -4.87 -12.16
N ALA A 95 -12.78 -5.99 -12.70
CA ALA A 95 -13.55 -7.22 -12.82
C ALA A 95 -13.86 -7.85 -11.45
N ALA A 96 -12.92 -7.73 -10.51
CA ALA A 96 -13.08 -8.17 -9.13
C ALA A 96 -12.57 -7.12 -8.15
N THR A 97 -13.32 -6.87 -7.09
CA THR A 97 -12.89 -6.12 -5.91
C THR A 97 -13.07 -7.00 -4.67
N VAL A 98 -11.98 -7.28 -3.97
CA VAL A 98 -11.95 -8.14 -2.80
C VAL A 98 -11.45 -7.36 -1.59
N SER A 99 -12.29 -7.17 -0.57
CA SER A 99 -11.83 -6.72 0.75
C SER A 99 -11.60 -7.94 1.64
N MET A 100 -10.44 -8.01 2.29
CA MET A 100 -10.11 -9.10 3.22
C MET A 100 -9.19 -8.61 4.36
N PRO A 101 -9.02 -9.38 5.44
CA PRO A 101 -8.12 -8.99 6.53
C PRO A 101 -6.68 -8.82 6.02
N ALA A 102 -6.07 -7.69 6.32
CA ALA A 102 -4.72 -7.37 5.86
C ALA A 102 -3.66 -8.34 6.40
N ALA A 103 -3.87 -8.83 7.63
CA ALA A 103 -3.01 -9.84 8.26
C ALA A 103 -3.11 -11.20 7.55
N GLU A 104 -4.31 -11.58 7.06
CA GLU A 104 -4.51 -12.81 6.30
C GLU A 104 -3.78 -12.74 4.96
N PHE A 105 -3.96 -11.65 4.22
CA PHE A 105 -3.25 -11.41 2.96
C PHE A 105 -1.73 -11.43 3.15
N GLN A 106 -1.21 -10.77 4.19
CA GLN A 106 0.21 -10.79 4.52
C GLN A 106 0.74 -12.21 4.78
N ARG A 107 -0.02 -13.03 5.52
CA ARG A 107 0.36 -14.42 5.80
C ARG A 107 0.42 -15.23 4.52
N ILE A 108 -0.62 -15.16 3.69
CA ILE A 108 -0.69 -15.85 2.39
C ILE A 108 0.52 -15.47 1.51
N CYS A 109 0.82 -14.17 1.34
CA CYS A 109 1.94 -13.75 0.52
C CYS A 109 3.29 -14.24 1.07
N ARG A 110 3.49 -14.25 2.40
CA ARG A 110 4.73 -14.75 3.01
C ARG A 110 4.89 -16.25 2.81
N ASP A 111 3.83 -17.01 3.06
CA ASP A 111 3.84 -18.48 2.98
C ASP A 111 4.10 -18.95 1.55
N LEU A 112 3.42 -18.34 0.56
CA LEU A 112 3.62 -18.70 -0.85
C LEU A 112 4.98 -18.23 -1.39
N ASN A 113 5.54 -17.12 -0.88
CA ASN A 113 6.89 -16.66 -1.27
C ASN A 113 8.00 -17.62 -0.83
N ALA A 114 7.74 -18.52 0.13
CA ALA A 114 8.68 -19.58 0.48
C ALA A 114 8.70 -20.72 -0.55
N LEU A 115 7.66 -20.84 -1.39
CA LEU A 115 7.49 -21.91 -2.36
C LEU A 115 7.83 -21.47 -3.79
N SER A 116 7.45 -20.25 -4.18
CA SER A 116 7.62 -19.74 -5.54
C SER A 116 7.85 -18.23 -5.56
N GLU A 117 8.39 -17.72 -6.67
CA GLU A 117 8.51 -16.27 -6.91
C GLU A 117 7.21 -15.66 -7.48
N SER A 118 6.28 -16.50 -7.94
CA SER A 118 5.05 -16.08 -8.61
C SER A 118 3.83 -16.62 -7.88
N VAL A 119 2.74 -15.84 -7.88
CA VAL A 119 1.42 -16.28 -7.42
C VAL A 119 0.38 -15.98 -8.48
N VAL A 120 -0.46 -16.95 -8.78
CA VAL A 120 -1.71 -16.77 -9.50
C VAL A 120 -2.76 -16.33 -8.49
N ILE A 121 -3.36 -15.17 -8.70
CA ILE A 121 -4.50 -14.67 -7.94
C ILE A 121 -5.72 -14.81 -8.83
N GLU A 122 -6.64 -15.67 -8.40
CA GLU A 122 -7.86 -16.02 -9.13
C GLU A 122 -9.08 -15.63 -8.29
N ALA A 123 -9.94 -14.76 -8.81
CA ALA A 123 -11.20 -14.40 -8.20
C ALA A 123 -12.36 -15.02 -9.00
N THR A 124 -13.18 -15.83 -8.31
CA THR A 124 -14.38 -16.46 -8.88
C THR A 124 -15.56 -16.32 -7.92
N LYS A 125 -16.72 -16.86 -8.30
CA LYS A 125 -17.90 -16.92 -7.41
C LYS A 125 -17.66 -17.76 -6.15
N GLU A 126 -16.69 -18.67 -6.16
CA GLU A 126 -16.38 -19.52 -5.01
C GLU A 126 -15.51 -18.82 -3.96
N GLY A 127 -14.77 -17.79 -4.35
CA GLY A 127 -13.83 -17.08 -3.49
C GLY A 127 -12.67 -16.48 -4.26
N ILE A 128 -11.71 -15.93 -3.51
CA ILE A 128 -10.39 -15.56 -4.02
C ILE A 128 -9.41 -16.69 -3.70
N LYS A 129 -8.65 -17.13 -4.69
CA LYS A 129 -7.64 -18.19 -4.58
C LYS A 129 -6.27 -17.63 -4.92
N PHE A 130 -5.29 -17.99 -4.10
CA PHE A 130 -3.88 -17.68 -4.27
C PHE A 130 -3.15 -19.00 -4.45
N SER A 131 -2.54 -19.21 -5.62
CA SER A 131 -1.83 -20.47 -5.89
C SER A 131 -0.48 -20.23 -6.54
N CYS A 132 0.47 -21.10 -6.23
CA CYS A 132 1.79 -21.08 -6.83
C CYS A 132 2.30 -22.49 -7.10
N GLN A 133 3.18 -22.60 -8.08
CA GLN A 133 3.95 -23.79 -8.40
C GLN A 133 5.43 -23.43 -8.25
N GLY A 134 6.17 -24.30 -7.56
CA GLY A 134 7.59 -24.11 -7.31
C GLY A 134 8.34 -25.43 -7.17
N ASP A 135 9.66 -25.36 -7.14
CA ASP A 135 10.53 -26.54 -7.24
C ASP A 135 10.36 -27.52 -6.07
N ILE A 136 10.10 -26.99 -4.88
CA ILE A 136 9.92 -27.79 -3.65
C ILE A 136 8.47 -28.27 -3.46
N GLY A 137 7.53 -27.75 -4.23
CA GLY A 137 6.11 -28.10 -4.13
C GLY A 137 5.16 -26.99 -4.57
N ASN A 138 3.87 -27.33 -4.55
CA ASN A 138 2.78 -26.44 -4.93
C ASN A 138 2.05 -25.94 -3.68
N GLY A 139 1.54 -24.71 -3.74
CA GLY A 139 0.73 -24.09 -2.68
C GLY A 139 -0.58 -23.54 -3.23
N SER A 140 -1.65 -23.66 -2.46
CA SER A 140 -2.94 -23.05 -2.79
C SER A 140 -3.69 -22.69 -1.51
N VAL A 141 -4.17 -21.45 -1.44
CA VAL A 141 -5.03 -20.95 -0.38
C VAL A 141 -6.28 -20.35 -1.01
N THR A 142 -7.46 -20.72 -0.52
CA THR A 142 -8.74 -20.18 -0.99
C THR A 142 -9.46 -19.51 0.16
N VAL A 143 -9.79 -18.24 -0.01
CA VAL A 143 -10.55 -17.44 0.96
C VAL A 143 -11.92 -17.17 0.38
N ARG A 144 -12.95 -17.62 1.09
CA ARG A 144 -14.35 -17.45 0.69
C ARG A 144 -14.94 -16.20 1.33
N GLN A 145 -15.93 -15.63 0.68
CA GLN A 145 -16.74 -14.57 1.26
C GLN A 145 -17.37 -15.04 2.57
N ASN A 146 -17.28 -14.21 3.61
CA ASN A 146 -17.82 -14.51 4.92
C ASN A 146 -18.27 -13.21 5.62
N THR A 147 -19.07 -13.36 6.66
CA THR A 147 -19.50 -12.24 7.50
C THR A 147 -19.52 -12.70 8.95
N ASN A 148 -18.75 -12.02 9.78
CA ASN A 148 -18.65 -12.15 11.20
C ASN A 148 -19.16 -10.85 11.83
N VAL A 149 -20.21 -10.97 12.64
CA VAL A 149 -20.85 -9.82 13.30
C VAL A 149 -20.03 -9.33 14.49
N ASP A 150 -19.38 -10.24 15.20
CA ASP A 150 -18.59 -9.93 16.40
C ASP A 150 -17.23 -9.35 16.07
N LYS A 151 -16.66 -9.73 14.91
CA LYS A 151 -15.34 -9.30 14.43
C LYS A 151 -15.39 -8.86 12.97
N PRO A 152 -15.97 -7.68 12.67
CA PRO A 152 -16.12 -7.21 11.30
C PRO A 152 -14.81 -7.06 10.52
N GLU A 153 -13.70 -6.81 11.22
CA GLU A 153 -12.36 -6.74 10.64
C GLU A 153 -11.87 -8.06 10.03
N GLN A 154 -12.48 -9.19 10.43
CA GLN A 154 -12.20 -10.52 9.89
C GLN A 154 -13.03 -10.85 8.63
N ASN A 155 -13.91 -9.94 8.21
CA ASN A 155 -14.81 -10.18 7.09
C ASN A 155 -14.08 -10.15 5.75
N VAL A 156 -14.59 -10.96 4.83
CA VAL A 156 -14.17 -11.01 3.43
C VAL A 156 -15.37 -10.70 2.57
N SER A 157 -15.25 -9.68 1.73
CA SER A 157 -16.27 -9.31 0.74
C SER A 157 -15.70 -9.40 -0.66
N ILE A 158 -16.47 -9.95 -1.59
CA ILE A 158 -16.05 -10.16 -2.98
C ILE A 158 -17.15 -9.57 -3.87
N GLN A 159 -16.79 -8.54 -4.63
CA GLN A 159 -17.60 -8.00 -5.70
C GLN A 159 -17.00 -8.49 -7.01
N LEU A 160 -17.76 -9.27 -7.76
CA LEU A 160 -17.30 -9.93 -8.98
C LEU A 160 -18.23 -9.60 -10.13
N SER A 161 -17.71 -8.87 -11.12
CA SER A 161 -18.36 -8.65 -12.41
C SER A 161 -18.10 -9.84 -13.34
N GLU A 162 -16.84 -10.28 -13.41
CA GLU A 162 -16.42 -11.45 -14.18
C GLU A 162 -15.24 -12.18 -13.51
N PRO A 163 -15.09 -13.50 -13.70
CA PRO A 163 -13.92 -14.23 -13.20
C PRO A 163 -12.61 -13.68 -13.79
N VAL A 164 -11.59 -13.54 -12.95
CA VAL A 164 -10.27 -13.05 -13.36
C VAL A 164 -9.18 -13.86 -12.68
N ALA A 165 -8.15 -14.22 -13.44
CA ALA A 165 -6.98 -14.93 -12.96
C ALA A 165 -5.73 -14.31 -13.57
N LEU A 166 -4.83 -13.82 -12.72
CA LEU A 166 -3.61 -13.13 -13.14
C LEU A 166 -2.42 -13.57 -12.29
N THR A 167 -1.23 -13.57 -12.89
CA THR A 167 0.01 -13.94 -12.21
C THR A 167 0.77 -12.71 -11.76
N PHE A 168 1.29 -12.69 -10.53
CA PHE A 168 2.04 -11.58 -9.97
C PHE A 168 3.32 -12.04 -9.29
N SER A 169 4.28 -11.12 -9.16
CA SER A 169 5.51 -11.36 -8.40
C SER A 169 5.26 -11.26 -6.89
N LEU A 170 5.51 -12.36 -6.18
CA LEU A 170 5.35 -12.43 -4.72
C LEU A 170 6.31 -11.49 -3.98
N LYS A 171 7.50 -11.23 -4.54
CA LYS A 171 8.46 -10.27 -3.99
C LYS A 171 7.86 -8.87 -3.81
N TYR A 172 7.06 -8.41 -4.78
CA TYR A 172 6.39 -7.11 -4.70
C TYR A 172 5.23 -7.14 -3.71
N LEU A 173 4.40 -8.20 -3.74
CA LEU A 173 3.28 -8.33 -2.80
C LEU A 173 3.75 -8.38 -1.34
N VAL A 174 4.83 -9.11 -1.05
CA VAL A 174 5.47 -9.13 0.28
C VAL A 174 5.94 -7.73 0.70
N ASN A 175 6.44 -6.91 -0.23
CA ASN A 175 6.78 -5.52 0.07
C ASN A 175 5.55 -4.66 0.36
N PHE A 176 4.46 -4.83 -0.38
CA PHE A 176 3.20 -4.10 -0.13
C PHE A 176 2.60 -4.47 1.22
N CYS A 177 2.71 -5.74 1.64
CA CYS A 177 2.29 -6.21 2.95
C CYS A 177 3.04 -5.58 4.14
N LYS A 178 4.06 -4.75 3.91
CA LYS A 178 4.64 -3.89 4.98
C LYS A 178 3.67 -2.80 5.44
N ALA A 179 2.66 -2.47 4.62
CA ALA A 179 1.59 -1.53 4.97
C ALA A 179 0.49 -2.13 5.85
N THR A 180 0.53 -3.43 6.18
CA THR A 180 -0.51 -4.10 6.98
C THR A 180 -0.76 -3.45 8.34
N ALA A 181 0.23 -2.77 8.92
CA ALA A 181 0.05 -2.04 10.18
C ALA A 181 -0.85 -0.79 10.06
N LEU A 182 -1.10 -0.30 8.84
CA LEU A 182 -1.87 0.93 8.60
C LEU A 182 -3.39 0.71 8.56
N SER A 183 -3.84 -0.52 8.28
CA SER A 183 -5.25 -0.85 8.13
C SER A 183 -5.51 -2.31 8.48
N SER A 184 -6.61 -2.59 9.17
CA SER A 184 -7.03 -3.96 9.49
C SER A 184 -7.47 -4.75 8.26
N GLN A 185 -7.93 -4.07 7.20
CA GLN A 185 -8.34 -4.65 5.92
C GLN A 185 -7.51 -4.14 4.74
N VAL A 186 -7.43 -4.95 3.70
CA VAL A 186 -6.81 -4.63 2.41
C VAL A 186 -7.83 -4.86 1.30
N ASN A 187 -7.85 -3.96 0.31
CA ASN A 187 -8.66 -4.09 -0.89
C ASN A 187 -7.79 -4.49 -2.08
N LEU A 188 -8.13 -5.60 -2.73
CA LEU A 188 -7.49 -6.11 -3.94
C LEU A 188 -8.42 -5.90 -5.12
N CYS A 189 -7.99 -5.17 -6.14
CA CYS A 189 -8.79 -4.93 -7.35
C CYS A 189 -8.07 -5.49 -8.57
N LEU A 190 -8.74 -6.39 -9.30
CA LEU A 190 -8.17 -7.17 -10.41
C LEU A 190 -8.99 -6.99 -11.69
N SER A 191 -8.30 -6.91 -12.82
CA SER A 191 -8.87 -6.96 -14.17
C SER A 191 -7.74 -7.27 -15.17
N GLN A 192 -8.06 -7.98 -16.26
CA GLN A 192 -7.05 -8.56 -17.18
C GLN A 192 -6.10 -7.53 -17.80
N GLU A 193 -6.59 -6.34 -18.12
CA GLU A 193 -5.86 -5.34 -18.91
C GLU A 193 -5.21 -4.24 -18.06
N VAL A 194 -5.30 -4.33 -16.73
CA VAL A 194 -4.85 -3.27 -15.82
C VAL A 194 -4.06 -3.83 -14.65
N PRO A 195 -3.14 -3.03 -14.06
CA PRO A 195 -2.39 -3.47 -12.89
C PRO A 195 -3.31 -3.86 -11.72
N LEU A 196 -2.90 -4.86 -10.96
CA LEU A 196 -3.48 -5.15 -9.66
C LEU A 196 -3.37 -3.92 -8.78
N ARG A 197 -4.48 -3.48 -8.20
CA ARG A 197 -4.48 -2.44 -7.16
C ARG A 197 -4.60 -3.08 -5.78
N VAL A 198 -3.63 -2.83 -4.92
CA VAL A 198 -3.65 -3.19 -3.49
C VAL A 198 -3.80 -1.91 -2.69
N GLU A 199 -4.89 -1.76 -1.95
CA GLU A 199 -5.22 -0.53 -1.23
C GLU A 199 -5.38 -0.77 0.27
N TYR A 200 -4.71 0.06 1.06
CA TYR A 200 -4.86 0.18 2.50
C TYR A 200 -5.48 1.55 2.81
N SER A 201 -6.58 1.57 3.57
CA SER A 201 -7.22 2.82 4.00
C SER A 201 -6.42 3.48 5.12
N LEU A 202 -6.33 4.82 5.10
CA LEU A 202 -5.69 5.61 6.16
C LEU A 202 -6.73 6.42 6.97
N GLY A 203 -8.01 6.04 6.89
CA GLY A 203 -9.13 6.83 7.41
C GLY A 203 -9.41 8.06 6.53
N SER A 204 -8.62 9.11 6.69
CA SER A 204 -8.70 10.34 5.88
C SER A 204 -7.81 10.27 4.63
N GLY A 205 -7.72 9.10 3.98
CA GLY A 205 -6.79 8.91 2.88
C GLY A 205 -6.66 7.44 2.46
N HIS A 206 -5.65 7.17 1.64
CA HIS A 206 -5.31 5.81 1.22
C HIS A 206 -3.82 5.68 0.88
N LEU A 207 -3.33 4.45 0.96
CA LEU A 207 -2.09 4.01 0.36
C LEU A 207 -2.41 2.92 -0.66
N ARG A 208 -2.14 3.21 -1.93
CA ARG A 208 -2.39 2.33 -3.08
C ARG A 208 -1.08 1.87 -3.69
N PHE A 209 -1.01 0.59 -3.96
CA PHE A 209 0.04 -0.03 -4.74
C PHE A 209 -0.56 -0.55 -6.03
N PHE A 210 0.15 -0.35 -7.13
CA PHE A 210 -0.20 -0.91 -8.44
C PHE A 210 0.91 -1.85 -8.87
N LEU A 211 0.55 -3.04 -9.35
CA LEU A 211 1.50 -4.05 -9.79
C LEU A 211 1.06 -4.62 -11.13
N ALA A 212 1.92 -4.47 -12.14
CA ALA A 212 1.66 -5.08 -13.43
C ALA A 212 1.68 -6.62 -13.29
N PRO A 213 0.76 -7.35 -13.97
CA PRO A 213 0.80 -8.80 -14.00
C PRO A 213 2.06 -9.27 -14.74
N LYS A 214 2.53 -10.46 -14.38
CA LYS A 214 3.49 -11.19 -15.22
C LYS A 214 2.74 -11.63 -16.47
N ILE A 215 3.24 -11.23 -17.63
CA ILE A 215 2.79 -11.76 -18.90
C ILE A 215 3.23 -13.23 -18.92
N GLY A 216 2.28 -14.16 -19.06
CA GLY A 216 2.62 -15.56 -19.32
C GLY A 216 3.32 -15.65 -20.67
N GLU A 217 4.28 -16.56 -20.83
CA GLU A 217 4.59 -17.04 -22.17
C GLU A 217 3.28 -17.66 -22.69
N GLU A 218 2.67 -17.04 -23.71
CA GLU A 218 1.61 -17.70 -24.46
C GLU A 218 2.22 -18.97 -25.06
N ASP A 219 1.78 -20.14 -24.59
CA ASP A 219 2.05 -21.42 -25.26
C ASP A 219 1.46 -21.44 -26.68
#